data_AF-A0A8C0LE73-F1
#
_entry.id   AF-A0A8C0LE73-F1
#
_cell.length_a   1.000
_cell.length_b   1.000
_cell.length_c   1.000
_cell.angle_alpha   90.00
_cell.angle_beta   90.00
_cell.angle_gamma   90.00
#
_symmetry.space_group_name_H-M   'P 1'
#
loop_
_entity.id
_entity.type
_entity.pdbx_description
1 polymer ?
#
loop_
_entity_poly.entity_id
_entity_poly.type
_entity_poly.pdbx_seq_one_letter_code
_entity_poly.pdbx_strand_id
1 'polypeptide(L)'
;MPLFLFLVAFLLPPGAGAGDIIGGREARPHSRPYMAYLQIRSPNGGSSACGGFLVREDFVLTAGDSGGPLVCNGVAQGIVSYGDRRGTPPAVFTRISAFMPWVRRTMRRFQQQCQP
;
A
#
# COMPACT_ATOMS: atom_id res chain seq x y z
N MET A 1 -35.45 13.36 30.57
CA MET A 1 -34.01 13.31 30.22
C MET A 1 -33.54 12.12 29.38
N PRO A 2 -34.38 11.21 28.82
CA PRO A 2 -33.90 10.24 27.82
C PRO A 2 -34.12 10.70 26.38
N LEU A 3 -35.13 11.56 26.14
CA LEU A 3 -35.51 11.99 24.79
C LEU A 3 -34.44 12.84 24.08
N PHE A 4 -33.67 13.61 24.85
CA PHE A 4 -32.60 14.47 24.32
C PHE A 4 -31.36 13.67 23.91
N LEU A 5 -31.06 12.56 24.61
CA LEU A 5 -29.95 11.66 24.27
C LEU A 5 -30.22 10.90 22.97
N PHE A 6 -31.48 10.51 22.69
CA PHE A 6 -31.86 9.89 21.43
C PHE A 6 -31.69 10.81 20.22
N LEU A 7 -31.96 12.11 20.37
CA LEU A 7 -31.82 13.10 19.29
C LEU A 7 -30.36 13.33 18.87
N VAL A 8 -29.41 13.25 19.82
CA VAL A 8 -27.98 13.46 19.53
C VAL A 8 -27.37 12.28 18.75
N ALA A 9 -27.88 11.06 18.94
CA ALA A 9 -27.40 9.88 18.20
C ALA A 9 -27.70 9.95 16.69
N PHE A 10 -28.78 10.63 16.27
CA PHE A 10 -29.11 10.85 14.87
C PHE A 10 -28.36 12.04 14.23
N LEU A 11 -27.73 12.90 15.05
CA LEU A 11 -26.97 14.06 14.59
C LEU A 11 -25.47 13.76 14.38
N LEU A 12 -24.98 12.58 14.80
CA LEU A 12 -23.63 12.14 14.46
C LEU A 12 -23.64 11.63 13.01
N PRO A 13 -22.83 12.20 12.09
CA PRO A 13 -22.73 11.67 10.74
C PRO A 13 -22.16 10.23 10.80
N PRO A 14 -22.82 9.23 10.19
CA PRO A 14 -22.25 7.91 10.01
C PRO A 14 -21.22 8.01 8.88
N GLY A 15 -20.06 8.56 9.20
CA GLY A 15 -19.19 9.17 8.19
C GLY A 15 -17.71 9.07 8.48
N ALA A 16 -17.27 8.02 9.16
CA ALA A 16 -15.90 7.55 9.02
C ALA A 16 -15.97 6.19 8.34
N GLY A 17 -15.83 6.18 7.02
CA GLY A 17 -15.71 4.95 6.23
C GLY A 17 -14.41 4.24 6.56
N ALA A 18 -14.36 3.60 7.73
CA ALA A 18 -13.41 2.57 8.04
C ALA A 18 -13.89 1.32 7.31
N GLY A 19 -13.10 0.80 6.36
CA GLY A 19 -13.43 -0.46 5.71
C GLY A 19 -13.60 -1.54 6.76
N ASP A 20 -14.73 -2.27 6.70
CA ASP A 20 -14.97 -3.39 7.59
C ASP A 20 -13.96 -4.52 7.33
N ILE A 21 -13.45 -5.13 8.40
CA ILE A 21 -12.59 -6.31 8.31
C ILE A 21 -13.49 -7.52 7.96
N ILE A 22 -13.66 -7.82 6.68
CA ILE A 22 -14.51 -8.94 6.23
C ILE A 22 -13.74 -10.27 6.35
N GLY A 23 -14.25 -11.20 7.16
CA GLY A 23 -13.75 -12.58 7.25
C GLY A 23 -12.42 -12.76 8.00
N GLY A 24 -11.96 -11.75 8.73
CA GLY A 24 -10.69 -11.77 9.47
C GLY A 24 -10.83 -12.19 10.94
N ARG A 25 -9.69 -12.50 11.57
CA ARG A 25 -9.55 -12.69 13.02
C ARG A 25 -8.57 -11.69 13.60
N GLU A 26 -8.88 -11.19 14.79
CA GLU A 26 -8.02 -10.25 15.49
C GLU A 26 -6.60 -10.82 15.66
N ALA A 27 -5.61 -9.97 15.47
CA ALA A 27 -4.22 -10.32 15.70
C ALA A 27 -3.99 -10.58 17.19
N ARG A 28 -3.10 -11.51 17.54
CA ARG A 28 -2.49 -11.42 18.86
C ARG A 28 -1.63 -10.14 18.93
N PRO A 29 -1.70 -9.35 20.01
CA PRO A 29 -0.88 -8.16 20.17
C PRO A 29 0.60 -8.46 19.86
N HIS A 30 1.24 -7.56 19.09
CA HIS A 30 2.66 -7.65 18.69
C HIS A 30 3.09 -8.91 17.90
N SER A 31 2.16 -9.79 17.51
CA SER A 31 2.49 -11.04 16.80
C SER A 31 2.89 -10.87 15.32
N ARG A 32 2.85 -9.64 14.81
CA ARG A 32 3.06 -9.30 13.39
C ARG A 32 4.15 -8.22 13.26
N PRO A 33 5.41 -8.53 13.61
CA PRO A 33 6.50 -7.55 13.61
C PRO A 33 6.86 -7.03 12.21
N TYR A 34 6.44 -7.74 11.17
CA TYR A 34 6.64 -7.35 9.77
C TYR A 34 5.60 -6.34 9.26
N MET A 35 4.56 -6.06 10.04
CA MET A 35 3.50 -5.13 9.66
C MET A 35 3.91 -3.70 10.05
N ALA A 36 4.09 -2.83 9.06
CA ALA A 36 4.52 -1.45 9.25
C ALA A 36 3.37 -0.48 8.97
N TYR A 37 3.25 0.54 9.81
CA TYR A 37 2.35 1.68 9.61
C TYR A 37 3.17 2.97 9.64
N LEU A 38 3.08 3.77 8.58
CA LEU A 38 3.79 5.03 8.44
C LEU A 38 2.79 6.17 8.40
N GLN A 39 3.02 7.19 9.22
CA GLN A 39 2.29 8.45 9.18
C GLN A 39 3.24 9.56 8.72
N ILE A 40 3.05 10.03 7.49
CA ILE A 40 3.91 11.01 6.85
C ILE A 40 3.27 12.38 7.03
N ARG A 41 4.02 13.33 7.59
CA ARG A 41 3.58 14.72 7.73
C ARG A 41 4.19 15.56 6.61
N SER A 42 3.33 16.30 5.91
CA SER A 42 3.75 17.28 4.92
C SER A 42 4.17 18.59 5.62
N PRO A 43 5.25 19.24 5.15
CA PRO A 43 5.67 20.55 5.64
C PRO A 43 4.57 21.63 5.51
N ASN A 44 3.70 21.49 4.52
CA ASN A 44 2.68 22.49 4.18
C ASN A 44 1.34 22.27 4.89
N GLY A 45 1.30 21.43 5.93
CA GLY A 45 0.07 21.10 6.64
C GLY A 45 -0.74 20.03 5.91
N GLY A 46 -0.35 18.77 6.10
CA GLY A 46 -1.10 17.60 5.64
C GLY A 46 -0.51 16.34 6.24
N SER A 47 -1.28 15.26 6.32
CA SER A 47 -0.74 13.96 6.72
C SER A 47 -1.28 12.84 5.84
N SER A 48 -0.40 11.94 5.43
CA SER A 48 -0.77 10.69 4.74
C SER A 48 -0.38 9.49 5.59
N ALA A 49 -1.11 8.39 5.43
CA ALA A 49 -0.86 7.15 6.13
C ALA A 49 -0.70 6.00 5.14
N CYS A 50 0.28 5.15 5.38
CA CYS A 50 0.56 3.96 4.58
C CYS A 50 0.69 2.74 5.51
N GLY A 51 0.18 1.60 5.07
CA GLY A 51 0.35 0.31 5.75
C GLY A 51 0.98 -0.71 4.81
N GLY A 52 1.81 -1.60 5.35
CA GLY A 52 2.42 -2.66 4.57
C GLY A 52 3.01 -3.80 5.42
N PHE A 53 3.49 -4.84 4.74
CA PHE A 53 4.11 -6.01 5.33
C PHE A 53 5.50 -6.23 4.71
N LEU A 54 6.56 -6.23 5.52
CA LEU A 54 7.91 -6.56 5.06
C LEU A 54 7.99 -8.04 4.69
N VAL A 55 8.25 -8.34 3.42
CA VAL A 55 8.54 -9.71 2.95
C VAL A 55 10.04 -9.92 2.78
N ARG A 56 10.78 -8.84 2.47
CA ARG A 56 12.24 -8.79 2.33
C ARG A 56 12.75 -7.40 2.71
N GLU A 57 14.05 -7.25 2.96
CA GLU A 57 14.72 -5.98 3.27
C GLU A 57 14.40 -4.86 2.26
N ASP A 58 14.21 -5.19 0.98
CA ASP A 58 13.92 -4.26 -0.11
C ASP A 58 12.50 -4.42 -0.68
N PHE A 59 11.63 -5.21 -0.04
CA PHE A 59 10.28 -5.49 -0.52
C PHE A 59 9.21 -5.37 0.59
N VAL A 60 8.29 -4.44 0.39
CA VAL A 60 7.11 -4.22 1.23
C VAL A 60 5.84 -4.51 0.42
N LEU A 61 5.05 -5.47 0.88
CA LEU A 61 3.72 -5.75 0.35
C LEU A 61 2.73 -4.74 0.93
N THR A 62 1.98 -4.01 0.10
CA THR A 62 1.01 -3.00 0.58
C THR A 62 -0.42 -3.38 0.19
N ALA A 63 -1.41 -2.84 0.88
CA ALA A 63 -2.81 -2.99 0.49
C ALA A 63 -3.15 -2.01 -0.63
N GLY A 64 -3.43 -2.54 -1.83
CA GLY A 64 -3.68 -1.80 -3.07
C GLY A 64 -2.82 -2.33 -4.21
N ASP A 65 -2.78 -1.62 -5.34
CA ASP A 65 -2.01 -2.07 -6.52
C ASP A 65 -0.55 -1.60 -6.50
N SER A 66 -0.12 -0.79 -5.53
CA SER A 66 1.22 -0.19 -5.49
C SER A 66 2.32 -1.26 -5.39
N GLY A 67 3.30 -1.19 -6.30
CA GLY A 67 4.32 -2.24 -6.50
C GLY A 67 3.88 -3.36 -7.44
N GLY A 68 2.61 -3.42 -7.84
CA GLY A 68 2.09 -4.36 -8.83
C GLY A 68 2.49 -4.01 -10.27
N PRO A 69 2.43 -4.99 -11.20
CA PRO A 69 2.83 -4.78 -12.60
C PRO A 69 1.70 -4.17 -13.46
N LEU A 70 2.03 -3.17 -14.27
CA LEU A 70 1.28 -2.81 -15.46
C LEU A 70 1.69 -3.73 -16.61
N VAL A 71 0.80 -4.64 -17.01
CA VAL A 71 1.05 -5.63 -18.06
C VAL A 71 0.39 -5.22 -19.37
N CYS A 72 1.15 -5.18 -20.46
CA CYS A 72 0.63 -5.01 -21.82
C CYS A 72 1.16 -6.14 -22.70
N ASN A 73 0.27 -6.82 -23.44
CA ASN A 73 0.63 -7.97 -24.30
C ASN A 73 1.42 -9.06 -23.56
N GLY A 74 1.07 -9.33 -22.29
CA GLY A 74 1.77 -10.31 -21.46
C GLY A 74 3.15 -9.86 -20.94
N VAL A 75 3.57 -8.62 -21.20
CA VAL A 75 4.86 -8.07 -20.74
C VAL A 75 4.62 -7.00 -19.69
N ALA A 76 5.35 -7.08 -18.57
CA ALA A 76 5.37 -6.02 -17.57
C ALA A 76 6.09 -4.79 -18.13
N GLN A 77 5.35 -3.70 -18.32
CA GLN A 77 5.84 -2.43 -18.86
C GLN A 77 6.08 -1.38 -17.76
N GLY A 78 5.30 -1.44 -16.69
CA GLY A 78 5.35 -0.48 -15.61
C GLY A 78 5.16 -1.11 -14.23
N ILE A 79 5.54 -0.38 -13.19
CA ILE A 79 5.23 -0.71 -11.79
C ILE A 79 4.31 0.39 -11.27
N VAL A 80 3.18 0.02 -10.69
CA VAL A 80 2.22 1.00 -10.13
C VAL A 80 2.93 1.82 -9.05
N SER A 81 2.89 3.15 -9.20
CA SER A 81 3.45 4.09 -8.22
C SER A 81 2.34 4.86 -7.49
N TYR A 82 1.54 5.62 -8.24
CA TYR A 82 0.48 6.44 -7.67
C TYR A 82 -0.67 6.60 -8.67
N GLY A 83 -1.90 6.70 -8.18
CA GLY A 83 -3.07 6.93 -9.02
C GLY A 83 -4.27 7.34 -8.17
N ASP A 84 -5.30 7.84 -8.84
CA ASP A 84 -6.58 8.11 -8.19
C ASP A 84 -7.21 6.81 -7.68
N ARG A 85 -7.74 6.82 -6.45
CA ARG A 85 -8.35 5.63 -5.82
C ARG A 85 -9.60 5.14 -6.55
N ARG A 86 -10.20 5.96 -7.40
CA ARG A 86 -11.35 5.59 -8.25
C ARG A 86 -10.92 5.11 -9.63
N GLY A 87 -9.61 5.08 -9.92
CA GLY A 87 -9.07 4.67 -11.22
C GLY A 87 -9.14 5.77 -12.29
N THR A 88 -9.38 7.03 -11.91
CA THR A 88 -9.44 8.15 -12.85
C THR A 88 -8.04 8.52 -13.34
N PRO A 89 -7.76 8.52 -14.66
CA PRO A 89 -6.48 8.98 -15.17
C PRO A 89 -6.18 10.45 -14.78
N PRO A 90 -4.90 10.82 -14.60
CA PRO A 90 -3.72 10.00 -14.87
C PRO A 90 -3.31 9.09 -13.69
N ALA A 91 -2.82 7.90 -14.03
CA ALA A 91 -2.06 7.05 -13.11
C ALA A 91 -0.56 7.11 -13.48
N VAL A 92 0.29 7.09 -12.46
CA VAL A 92 1.75 7.19 -12.56
C VAL A 92 2.36 5.81 -12.36
N PHE A 93 3.22 5.42 -13.29
CA PHE A 93 3.92 4.14 -13.28
C PHE A 93 5.42 4.35 -13.45
N THR A 94 6.22 3.53 -12.77
CA THR A 94 7.66 3.44 -13.01
C THR A 94 7.90 2.62 -14.28
N ARG A 95 8.54 3.19 -15.30
CA ARG A 95 8.82 2.51 -16.57
C ARG A 95 9.92 1.45 -16.41
N ILE A 96 9.55 0.17 -16.52
CA ILE A 96 10.49 -0.95 -16.28
C ILE A 96 11.69 -0.90 -17.23
N SER A 97 11.47 -0.55 -18.51
CA SER A 97 12.54 -0.54 -19.52
C SER A 97 13.71 0.38 -19.16
N ALA A 98 13.45 1.48 -18.43
CA ALA A 98 14.50 2.40 -17.98
C ALA A 98 15.44 1.77 -16.93
N PHE A 99 14.95 0.80 -16.15
CA PHE A 99 15.69 0.16 -15.06
C PHE A 99 16.25 -1.22 -15.43
N MET A 100 15.90 -1.78 -16.59
CA MET A 100 16.39 -3.10 -17.02
C MET A 100 17.91 -3.28 -17.01
N PRO A 101 18.76 -2.27 -17.31
CA PRO A 101 20.20 -2.41 -17.13
C PRO A 101 20.61 -2.66 -15.66
N TRP A 102 20.00 -1.95 -14.71
CA TRP A 102 20.24 -2.12 -13.29
C TRP A 102 19.70 -3.47 -12.79
N VAL A 103 18.45 -3.82 -13.14
CA VAL A 103 17.84 -5.11 -12.76
C VAL A 103 18.72 -6.27 -13.20
N ARG A 104 19.17 -6.27 -14.47
CA ARG A 104 20.06 -7.34 -14.98
C ARG A 104 21.38 -7.42 -14.21
N ARG A 105 21.97 -6.28 -13.84
CA ARG A 105 23.21 -6.23 -13.06
C ARG A 105 23.00 -6.79 -11.64
N THR A 106 21.93 -6.39 -10.99
CA THR A 106 21.58 -6.82 -9.63
C THR A 106 21.27 -8.31 -9.58
N MET A 107 20.47 -8.83 -10.52
CA MET A 107 20.15 -10.25 -10.59
C MET A 107 21.39 -11.12 -10.83
N ARG A 108 22.35 -10.68 -11.65
CA ARG A 108 23.64 -11.37 -11.83
C ARG A 108 24.44 -11.44 -10.53
N ARG A 109 24.49 -10.36 -9.75
CA ARG A 109 25.17 -10.33 -8.44
C ARG A 109 24.53 -11.28 -7.44
N PHE A 110 23.21 -11.28 -7.35
CA PHE A 110 22.49 -12.20 -6.46
C PHE A 110 22.66 -13.66 -6.87
N GLN A 111 22.66 -13.96 -8.18
CA GLN A 111 22.97 -15.32 -8.66
C GLN A 111 24.38 -15.76 -8.26
N GLN A 112 25.37 -14.89 -8.36
CA GLN A 112 26.74 -15.19 -7.91
C GLN A 112 26.84 -15.41 -6.39
N GLN A 113 26.04 -14.69 -5.61
CA GLN A 113 25.97 -14.83 -4.16
C GLN A 113 25.23 -16.08 -3.69
N CYS A 114 24.34 -16.62 -4.53
CA CYS A 114 23.56 -17.83 -4.25
C CYS A 114 24.12 -19.09 -4.92
N GLN A 115 25.30 -19.03 -5.54
CA GLN A 115 25.97 -20.23 -6.03
C GLN A 115 26.55 -21.03 -4.85
N PRO A 116 26.13 -22.30 -4.65
CA PRO A 116 26.66 -23.17 -3.60
C PRO A 116 28.14 -23.53 -3.83
#